data_AF-A0A0F0GG92-F1
#
_entry.id   AF-A0A0F0GG92-F1
#
_cell.length_a   1.000
_cell.length_b   1.000
_cell.length_c   1.000
_cell.angle_alpha   90.00
_cell.angle_beta   90.00
_cell.angle_gamma   90.00
#
_symmetry.space_group_name_H-M   'P 1'
#
loop_
_entity.id
_entity.type
_entity.pdbx_description
1 polymer ?
#
loop_
_entity_poly.entity_id
_entity_poly.type
_entity_poly.pdbx_seq_one_letter_code
_entity_poly.pdbx_strand_id
1 'polypeptide(L)'
;MVLDGRVLDLSGFLEHHPGGTSVLLANLGRDVSADFHHVTAHARAAVTRKLDRQAVAEVAPLTIPPAAKDFARFVDHVRLLLNSFDVQADPARDPIPDLFYVGQLYSHFVGDHLVSLLDTLAETVGVPVEPAASQRLRRVFEAVPGRVEAVVVAADAPAATELSRQMQQRCRVLLDDLLRIGSEALGELRGANVHQITSCHATKMMCLANEWISEEYDLVNAE
;
A
#
# COMPACT_ATOMS: atom_id res chain seq x y z
N MET A 1 -13.22 8.99 4.17
CA MET A 1 -13.30 7.55 3.79
C MET A 1 -14.64 7.29 3.15
N VAL A 2 -14.82 6.16 2.48
CA VAL A 2 -16.13 5.69 2.00
C VAL A 2 -16.61 4.52 2.87
N LEU A 3 -17.86 4.54 3.32
CA LEU A 3 -18.52 3.45 4.03
C LEU A 3 -19.94 3.27 3.52
N ASP A 4 -20.24 2.11 2.96
CA ASP A 4 -21.51 1.74 2.35
C ASP A 4 -21.97 2.80 1.32
N GLY A 5 -21.04 3.27 0.49
CA GLY A 5 -21.28 4.31 -0.52
C GLY A 5 -21.40 5.74 0.04
N ARG A 6 -21.26 5.95 1.36
CA ARG A 6 -21.28 7.29 1.97
C ARG A 6 -19.86 7.79 2.21
N VAL A 7 -19.61 9.04 1.86
CA VAL A 7 -18.35 9.73 2.16
C VAL A 7 -18.43 10.25 3.59
N LEU A 8 -17.52 9.80 4.44
CA LEU A 8 -17.42 10.20 5.84
C LEU A 8 -16.24 11.16 6.05
N ASP A 9 -16.51 12.27 6.73
CA ASP A 9 -15.48 13.11 7.35
C ASP A 9 -15.25 12.63 8.79
N LEU A 10 -14.07 12.09 9.06
CA LEU A 10 -13.68 11.59 10.38
C LEU A 10 -12.61 12.45 11.05
N SER A 11 -12.32 13.65 10.50
CA SER A 11 -11.21 14.49 10.96
C SER A 11 -11.32 14.82 12.45
N GLY A 12 -12.53 15.14 12.93
CA GLY A 12 -12.78 15.40 14.36
C GLY A 12 -12.81 14.16 15.26
N PHE A 13 -12.71 12.95 14.70
CA PHE A 13 -12.79 11.68 15.42
C PHE A 13 -11.47 10.89 15.44
N LEU A 14 -10.44 11.32 14.68
CA LEU A 14 -9.18 10.60 14.50
C LEU A 14 -8.53 10.11 15.81
N GLU A 15 -8.40 11.01 16.79
CA GLU A 15 -7.77 10.72 18.10
C GLU A 15 -8.70 9.98 19.07
N HIS A 16 -10.00 9.94 18.77
CA HIS A 16 -11.02 9.35 19.64
C HIS A 16 -11.40 7.92 19.22
N HIS A 17 -10.80 7.41 18.14
CA HIS A 17 -11.08 6.07 17.64
C HIS A 17 -10.53 5.01 18.60
N PRO A 18 -11.38 4.11 19.17
CA PRO A 18 -10.92 3.09 20.11
C PRO A 18 -9.92 2.10 19.52
N GLY A 19 -9.92 1.90 18.20
CA GLY A 19 -8.91 1.09 17.51
C GLY A 19 -7.61 1.84 17.20
N GLY A 20 -7.47 3.08 17.67
CA GLY A 20 -6.31 3.94 17.42
C GLY A 20 -6.41 4.75 16.13
N THR A 21 -5.66 5.86 16.09
CA THR A 21 -5.63 6.80 14.96
C THR A 21 -4.95 6.20 13.73
N SER A 22 -3.93 5.35 13.93
CA SER A 22 -3.18 4.69 12.85
C SER A 22 -4.08 3.89 11.90
N VAL A 23 -5.08 3.19 12.42
CA VAL A 23 -6.03 2.41 11.61
C VAL A 23 -6.86 3.32 10.70
N LEU A 24 -7.24 4.50 11.19
CA LEU A 24 -7.97 5.47 10.36
C LEU A 24 -7.04 6.10 9.31
N LEU A 25 -5.82 6.48 9.69
CA LEU A 25 -4.86 7.06 8.76
C LEU A 25 -4.48 6.09 7.63
N ALA A 26 -4.27 4.80 7.96
CA ALA A 26 -3.99 3.74 6.98
C ALA A 26 -5.12 3.57 5.93
N ASN A 27 -6.34 3.97 6.27
CA ASN A 27 -7.52 3.81 5.45
C ASN A 27 -7.98 5.09 4.74
N LEU A 28 -7.18 6.16 4.79
CA LEU A 28 -7.53 7.43 4.16
C LEU A 28 -7.71 7.27 2.64
N GLY A 29 -8.83 7.81 2.15
CA GLY A 29 -9.21 7.77 0.73
C GLY A 29 -9.79 6.43 0.25
N ARG A 30 -9.85 5.41 1.10
CA ARG A 30 -10.35 4.07 0.74
C ARG A 30 -11.85 3.90 1.01
N ASP A 31 -12.44 2.90 0.35
CA ASP A 31 -13.71 2.29 0.76
C ASP A 31 -13.41 1.25 1.84
N VAL A 32 -13.87 1.52 3.06
CA VAL A 32 -13.60 0.72 4.25
C VAL A 32 -14.77 -0.17 4.62
N SER A 33 -15.76 -0.35 3.74
CA SER A 33 -17.00 -1.06 4.08
C SER A 33 -16.74 -2.48 4.56
N ALA A 34 -15.89 -3.23 3.85
CA ALA A 34 -15.51 -4.57 4.26
C ALA A 34 -14.83 -4.56 5.63
N ASP A 35 -13.76 -3.77 5.79
CA ASP A 35 -12.97 -3.65 7.02
C ASP A 35 -13.82 -3.24 8.22
N PHE A 36 -14.74 -2.29 8.02
CA PHE A 36 -15.64 -1.80 9.04
C PHE A 36 -16.60 -2.89 9.54
N HIS A 37 -17.23 -3.63 8.62
CA HIS A 37 -18.20 -4.68 8.96
C HIS A 37 -17.56 -5.96 9.51
N HIS A 38 -16.27 -6.18 9.27
CA HIS A 38 -15.52 -7.29 9.88
C HIS A 38 -15.30 -7.12 11.40
N VAL A 39 -15.39 -5.91 11.93
CA VAL A 39 -15.18 -5.63 13.37
C VAL A 39 -16.52 -5.65 14.12
N THR A 40 -16.74 -6.67 14.95
CA THR A 40 -18.01 -6.89 15.67
C THR A 40 -18.43 -5.72 16.55
N ALA A 41 -17.49 -4.97 17.13
CA ALA A 41 -17.77 -3.80 17.95
C ALA A 41 -18.46 -2.66 17.18
N HIS A 42 -18.33 -2.61 15.85
CA HIS A 42 -18.94 -1.59 15.01
C HIS A 42 -20.44 -1.79 14.77
N ALA A 43 -20.97 -3.00 14.97
CA ALA A 43 -22.39 -3.31 14.83
C ALA A 43 -23.30 -2.66 15.89
N ARG A 44 -22.72 -1.96 16.88
CA ARG A 44 -23.49 -1.29 17.94
C ARG A 44 -24.26 -0.11 17.38
N ALA A 45 -25.55 -0.02 17.70
CA ALA A 45 -26.42 1.08 17.25
C ALA A 45 -25.90 2.49 17.58
N ALA A 46 -25.13 2.65 18.66
CA ALA A 46 -24.49 3.92 19.00
C ALA A 46 -23.41 4.35 18.00
N VAL A 47 -22.69 3.39 17.41
CA VAL A 47 -21.68 3.62 16.36
C VAL A 47 -22.40 4.01 15.07
N THR A 48 -23.41 3.26 14.65
CA THR A 48 -24.21 3.56 13.45
C THR A 48 -24.79 4.98 13.49
N ARG A 49 -25.40 5.38 14.62
CA ARG A 49 -25.92 6.76 14.79
C ARG A 49 -24.85 7.85 14.75
N LYS A 50 -23.61 7.54 15.15
CA LYS A 50 -22.49 8.49 15.05
C LYS A 50 -22.08 8.66 13.59
N LEU A 51 -22.03 7.57 12.82
CA LEU A 51 -21.67 7.59 11.40
C LEU A 51 -22.62 8.44 10.56
N ASP A 52 -23.93 8.39 10.85
CA ASP A 52 -24.91 9.21 10.13
C ASP A 52 -24.62 10.72 10.25
N ARG A 53 -24.01 11.16 11.36
CA ARG A 53 -23.59 12.55 11.55
C ARG A 53 -22.28 12.92 10.87
N GLN A 54 -21.47 11.92 10.48
CA GLN A 54 -20.19 12.13 9.82
C GLN A 54 -20.30 12.03 8.29
N ALA A 55 -21.47 11.60 7.76
CA ALA A 55 -21.70 11.54 6.33
C ALA A 55 -21.81 12.96 5.74
N VAL A 56 -20.91 13.28 4.81
CA VAL A 56 -20.82 14.60 4.16
C VAL A 56 -21.24 14.56 2.69
N ALA A 57 -21.21 13.38 2.06
CA ALA A 57 -21.67 13.18 0.69
C ALA A 57 -21.99 11.70 0.45
N GLU A 58 -22.57 11.41 -0.70
CA GLU A 58 -22.69 10.05 -1.24
C GLU A 58 -21.77 9.90 -2.45
N VAL A 59 -21.17 8.73 -2.58
CA VAL A 59 -20.41 8.37 -3.77
C VAL A 59 -21.41 8.17 -4.90
N ALA A 60 -21.21 8.88 -6.01
CA ALA A 60 -22.01 8.68 -7.19
C ALA A 60 -21.95 7.20 -7.61
N PRO A 61 -23.08 6.55 -7.92
CA PRO A 61 -23.08 5.17 -8.36
C PRO A 61 -22.34 5.08 -9.69
N LEU A 62 -21.10 4.60 -9.63
CA LEU A 62 -20.32 4.27 -10.82
C LEU A 62 -20.57 2.80 -11.13
N THR A 63 -21.09 2.54 -12.33
CA THR A 63 -21.15 1.17 -12.85
C THR A 63 -19.74 0.77 -13.27
N ILE A 64 -18.93 0.31 -12.32
CA ILE A 64 -17.64 -0.29 -12.60
C ILE A 64 -17.93 -1.68 -13.22
N PRO A 65 -17.49 -1.94 -14.46
CA PRO A 65 -17.65 -3.25 -15.07
C PRO A 65 -17.06 -4.33 -14.15
N PRO A 66 -17.67 -5.53 -14.03
CA PRO A 66 -17.17 -6.57 -13.13
C PRO A 66 -15.67 -6.86 -13.28
N ALA A 67 -15.15 -6.91 -14.52
CA ALA A 67 -13.72 -7.11 -14.80
C ALA A 67 -12.81 -5.98 -14.27
N ALA A 68 -13.33 -4.75 -14.11
CA ALA A 68 -12.59 -3.63 -13.54
C ALA A 68 -12.62 -3.61 -12.00
N LYS A 69 -13.49 -4.41 -11.35
CA LYS A 69 -13.56 -4.47 -9.89
C LYS A 69 -12.30 -5.05 -9.28
N ASP A 70 -11.71 -6.06 -9.92
CA ASP A 70 -10.47 -6.67 -9.44
C ASP A 70 -9.30 -5.69 -9.58
N PHE A 71 -9.27 -4.93 -10.67
CA PHE A 71 -8.30 -3.85 -10.83
C PHE A 71 -8.52 -2.70 -9.82
N ALA A 72 -9.76 -2.35 -9.50
CA ALA A 72 -10.05 -1.37 -8.44
C ALA A 72 -9.58 -1.85 -7.06
N ARG A 73 -9.73 -3.14 -6.74
CA ARG A 73 -9.19 -3.75 -5.52
C ARG A 73 -7.67 -3.70 -5.47
N PHE A 74 -7.00 -3.94 -6.59
CA PHE A 74 -5.56 -3.76 -6.70
C PHE A 74 -5.13 -2.34 -6.32
N VAL A 75 -5.76 -1.33 -6.93
CA VAL A 75 -5.46 0.09 -6.64
C VAL A 75 -5.73 0.44 -5.17
N ASP A 76 -6.83 -0.08 -4.61
CA ASP A 76 -7.16 0.09 -3.20
C ASP A 76 -6.13 -0.56 -2.26
N HIS A 77 -5.59 -1.73 -2.63
CA HIS A 77 -4.51 -2.38 -1.89
C HIS A 77 -3.20 -1.58 -1.94
N VAL A 78 -2.81 -1.06 -3.11
CA VAL A 78 -1.66 -0.16 -3.26
C VAL A 78 -1.82 1.07 -2.37
N ARG A 79 -3.02 1.66 -2.33
CA ARG A 79 -3.31 2.82 -1.46
C ARG A 79 -3.17 2.50 0.02
N LEU A 80 -3.64 1.33 0.47
CA LEU A 80 -3.46 0.87 1.85
C LEU A 80 -1.98 0.76 2.22
N LEU A 81 -1.17 0.17 1.34
CA LEU A 81 0.27 0.02 1.57
C LEU A 81 0.95 1.39 1.68
N LEU A 82 0.67 2.30 0.75
CA LEU A 82 1.21 3.66 0.78
C LEU A 82 0.87 4.38 2.09
N ASN A 83 -0.41 4.36 2.47
CA ASN A 83 -0.85 4.96 3.74
C ASN A 83 -0.18 4.27 4.95
N SER A 84 0.15 2.98 4.87
CA SER A 84 0.84 2.26 5.95
C SER A 84 2.27 2.78 6.14
N PHE A 85 2.99 3.08 5.05
CA PHE A 85 4.28 3.77 5.12
C PHE A 85 4.14 5.21 5.66
N ASP A 86 3.10 5.95 5.26
CA ASP A 86 2.80 7.28 5.81
C ASP A 86 2.59 7.25 7.33
N VAL A 87 1.84 6.28 7.82
CA VAL A 87 1.53 6.13 9.25
C VAL A 87 2.77 5.77 10.07
N GLN A 88 3.71 5.02 9.49
CA GLN A 88 4.95 4.66 10.17
C GLN A 88 6.01 5.75 10.12
N ALA A 89 5.94 6.68 9.18
CA ALA A 89 6.92 7.77 9.08
C ALA A 89 6.76 8.78 10.23
N ASP A 90 7.74 8.82 11.12
CA ASP A 90 7.78 9.78 12.23
C ASP A 90 9.22 10.24 12.48
N PRO A 91 9.58 11.47 12.06
CA PRO A 91 10.95 11.97 12.20
C PRO A 91 11.34 12.26 13.66
N ALA A 92 10.40 12.20 14.61
CA ALA A 92 10.67 12.42 16.02
C ALA A 92 10.97 11.13 16.80
N ARG A 93 10.80 9.94 16.17
CA ARG A 93 11.13 8.66 16.82
C ARG A 93 12.64 8.49 16.97
N ASP A 94 13.02 7.73 18.00
CA ASP A 94 14.40 7.30 18.17
C ASP A 94 14.83 6.48 16.94
N PRO A 95 15.92 6.84 16.24
CA PRO A 95 16.32 6.18 15.00
C PRO A 95 16.56 4.68 15.12
N ILE A 96 17.06 4.19 16.26
CA ILE A 96 17.45 2.79 16.40
C ILE A 96 16.21 1.87 16.50
N PRO A 97 15.25 2.11 17.41
CA PRO A 97 13.97 1.41 17.40
C PRO A 97 13.16 1.65 16.12
N ASP A 98 13.20 2.86 15.55
CA ASP A 98 12.46 3.15 14.32
C ASP A 98 12.92 2.28 13.15
N LEU A 99 14.23 2.08 13.00
CA LEU A 99 14.78 1.21 11.97
C LEU A 99 14.27 -0.24 12.07
N PHE A 100 14.02 -0.76 13.28
CA PHE A 100 13.40 -2.08 13.42
C PHE A 100 11.99 -2.12 12.83
N TYR A 101 11.16 -1.13 13.14
CA TYR A 101 9.79 -1.07 12.64
C TYR A 101 9.75 -0.87 11.12
N VAL A 102 10.60 0.02 10.61
CA VAL A 102 10.71 0.28 9.17
C VAL A 102 11.28 -0.92 8.43
N GLY A 103 12.30 -1.58 8.99
CA GLY A 103 12.86 -2.81 8.44
C GLY A 103 11.84 -3.93 8.35
N GLN A 104 11.02 -4.14 9.39
CA GLN A 104 9.93 -5.11 9.37
C GLN A 104 8.87 -4.78 8.30
N LEU A 105 8.45 -3.51 8.21
CA LEU A 105 7.50 -3.08 7.19
C LEU A 105 8.06 -3.28 5.78
N TYR A 106 9.33 -2.92 5.56
CA TYR A 106 10.02 -3.13 4.30
C TYR A 106 10.11 -4.62 3.96
N SER A 107 10.51 -5.47 4.90
CA SER A 107 10.56 -6.94 4.73
C SER A 107 9.19 -7.52 4.34
N HIS A 108 8.11 -7.12 5.02
CA HIS A 108 6.75 -7.54 4.65
C HIS A 108 6.34 -7.02 3.26
N PHE A 109 6.71 -5.79 2.93
CA PHE A 109 6.45 -5.26 1.61
C PHE A 109 7.11 -6.08 0.51
N VAL A 110 8.43 -6.34 0.62
CA VAL A 110 9.16 -7.07 -0.43
C VAL A 110 8.87 -8.57 -0.43
N GLY A 111 8.63 -9.18 0.73
CA GLY A 111 8.40 -10.62 0.88
C GLY A 111 6.98 -11.06 0.56
N ASP A 112 5.98 -10.23 0.90
CA ASP A 112 4.57 -10.62 0.84
C ASP A 112 3.80 -9.73 -0.14
N HIS A 113 3.78 -8.41 0.09
CA HIS A 113 2.88 -7.51 -0.63
C HIS A 113 3.28 -7.31 -2.09
N LEU A 114 4.55 -7.06 -2.38
CA LEU A 114 5.02 -6.87 -3.74
C LEU A 114 4.86 -8.15 -4.57
N VAL A 115 5.09 -9.32 -3.96
CA VAL A 115 4.82 -10.62 -4.61
C VAL A 115 3.34 -10.73 -4.99
N SER A 116 2.43 -10.46 -4.06
CA SER A 116 0.99 -10.53 -4.32
C SER A 116 0.53 -9.51 -5.38
N LEU A 117 1.10 -8.30 -5.38
CA LEU A 117 0.85 -7.29 -6.40
C LEU A 117 1.30 -7.78 -7.78
N LEU A 118 2.51 -8.36 -7.88
CA LEU A 118 3.03 -8.91 -9.13
C LEU A 118 2.17 -10.06 -9.65
N ASP A 119 1.75 -10.98 -8.78
CA ASP A 119 0.86 -12.09 -9.17
C ASP A 119 -0.47 -11.57 -9.74
N THR A 120 -1.06 -10.56 -9.08
CA THR A 120 -2.29 -9.91 -9.55
C THR A 120 -2.11 -9.26 -10.93
N LEU A 121 -0.98 -8.59 -11.14
CA LEU A 121 -0.65 -7.98 -12.44
C LEU A 121 -0.41 -9.04 -13.51
N ALA A 122 0.29 -10.13 -13.17
CA ALA A 122 0.56 -11.24 -14.07
C ALA A 122 -0.72 -11.92 -14.54
N GLU A 123 -1.66 -12.17 -13.63
CA GLU A 123 -3.00 -12.67 -13.94
C GLU A 123 -3.76 -11.71 -14.87
N THR A 124 -3.67 -10.40 -14.61
CA THR A 124 -4.35 -9.36 -15.42
C THR A 124 -3.80 -9.28 -16.84
N VAL A 125 -2.48 -9.44 -17.03
CA VAL A 125 -1.82 -9.38 -18.34
C VAL A 125 -1.84 -10.73 -19.06
N GLY A 126 -2.05 -11.84 -18.33
CA GLY A 126 -1.93 -13.19 -18.86
C GLY A 126 -0.48 -13.61 -19.12
N VAL A 127 0.49 -12.94 -18.47
CA VAL A 127 1.93 -13.18 -18.61
C VAL A 127 2.50 -13.42 -17.22
N PRO A 128 3.14 -14.56 -16.95
CA PRO A 128 3.69 -14.87 -15.62
C PRO A 128 4.82 -13.90 -15.24
N VAL A 129 4.99 -13.70 -13.93
CA VAL A 129 6.14 -12.96 -13.39
C VAL A 129 7.44 -13.64 -13.83
N GLU A 130 8.42 -12.84 -14.26
CA GLU A 130 9.70 -13.38 -14.70
C GLU A 130 10.44 -14.08 -13.54
N PRO A 131 10.95 -15.32 -13.72
CA PRO A 131 11.64 -16.04 -12.65
C PRO A 131 12.85 -15.27 -12.08
N ALA A 132 13.53 -14.49 -12.92
CA ALA A 132 14.65 -13.66 -12.51
C ALA A 132 14.22 -12.53 -11.56
N ALA A 133 13.06 -11.89 -11.81
CA ALA A 133 12.52 -10.86 -10.92
C ALA A 133 12.14 -11.46 -9.55
N SER A 134 11.46 -12.60 -9.53
CA SER A 134 11.12 -13.29 -8.27
C SER A 134 12.38 -13.72 -7.49
N GLN A 135 13.43 -14.16 -8.19
CA GLN A 135 14.70 -14.51 -7.55
C GLN A 135 15.39 -13.27 -6.95
N ARG A 136 15.46 -12.15 -7.68
CA ARG A 136 16.01 -10.89 -7.17
C ARG A 136 15.25 -10.39 -5.95
N LEU A 137 13.93 -10.41 -6.00
CA LEU A 137 13.08 -9.98 -4.88
C LEU A 137 13.30 -10.85 -3.63
N ARG A 138 13.43 -12.17 -3.80
CA ARG A 138 13.79 -13.07 -2.70
C ARG A 138 15.15 -12.74 -2.09
N ARG A 139 16.15 -12.42 -2.92
CA ARG A 139 17.48 -12.02 -2.45
C ARG A 139 17.45 -10.72 -1.67
N VAL A 140 16.66 -9.74 -2.13
CA VAL A 140 16.42 -8.49 -1.37
C VAL A 140 15.82 -8.83 -0.01
N PHE A 141 14.74 -9.63 0.03
CA PHE A 141 14.10 -10.05 1.28
C PHE A 141 15.08 -10.75 2.24
N GLU A 142 15.90 -11.67 1.74
CA GLU A 142 16.89 -12.41 2.54
C GLU A 142 17.97 -11.51 3.17
N ALA A 143 18.34 -10.41 2.50
CA ALA A 143 19.42 -9.53 2.93
C ALA A 143 18.99 -8.43 3.92
N VAL A 144 17.73 -8.00 3.88
CA VAL A 144 17.22 -6.89 4.72
C VAL A 144 17.47 -7.10 6.23
N PRO A 145 17.16 -8.27 6.84
CA PRO A 145 17.35 -8.45 8.27
C PRO A 145 18.80 -8.24 8.70
N GLY A 146 19.78 -8.73 7.92
CA GLY A 146 21.20 -8.58 8.22
C GLY A 146 21.67 -7.12 8.16
N ARG A 147 21.18 -6.34 7.19
CA ARG A 147 21.49 -4.91 7.06
C ARG A 147 20.92 -4.11 8.23
N VAL A 148 19.68 -4.39 8.63
CA VAL A 148 19.05 -3.77 9.79
C VAL A 148 19.80 -4.12 11.07
N GLU A 149 20.08 -5.40 11.29
CA GLU A 149 20.79 -5.89 12.48
C GLU A 149 22.18 -5.26 12.60
N ALA A 150 22.94 -5.15 11.51
CA ALA A 150 24.27 -4.54 11.53
C ALA A 150 24.25 -3.09 12.04
N VAL A 151 23.31 -2.28 11.56
CA VAL A 151 23.16 -0.87 11.96
C VAL A 151 22.68 -0.75 13.41
N VAL A 152 21.70 -1.56 13.81
CA VAL A 152 21.19 -1.58 15.19
C VAL A 152 22.29 -1.96 16.18
N VAL A 153 23.04 -3.04 15.90
CA VAL A 153 24.09 -3.55 16.79
C VAL A 153 25.21 -2.51 16.95
N ALA A 154 25.52 -1.76 15.89
CA ALA A 154 26.46 -0.64 15.94
C ALA A 154 25.93 0.57 16.74
N ALA A 155 24.62 0.62 17.04
CA ALA A 155 23.94 1.75 17.65
C ALA A 155 24.21 3.09 16.91
N ASP A 156 24.35 3.02 15.58
CA ASP A 156 24.65 4.17 14.73
C ASP A 156 23.35 4.88 14.30
N ALA A 157 22.98 5.92 15.06
CA ALA A 157 21.75 6.67 14.81
C ALA A 157 21.72 7.35 13.42
N PRO A 158 22.78 8.05 12.94
CA PRO A 158 22.83 8.55 11.57
C PRO A 158 22.61 7.47 10.50
N ALA A 159 23.28 6.32 10.62
CA ALA A 159 23.10 5.23 9.67
C ALA A 159 21.69 4.64 9.73
N ALA A 160 21.09 4.56 10.92
CA ALA A 160 19.72 4.10 11.09
C ALA A 160 18.70 5.04 10.45
N THR A 161 18.84 6.35 10.68
CA THR A 161 18.01 7.36 10.01
C THR A 161 18.12 7.26 8.49
N GLU A 162 19.33 7.14 7.96
CA GLU A 162 19.53 7.08 6.52
C GLU A 162 18.96 5.81 5.90
N LEU A 163 19.18 4.65 6.53
CA LEU A 163 18.65 3.37 6.05
C LEU A 163 17.11 3.34 6.12
N SER A 164 16.51 3.78 7.22
CA SER A 164 15.05 3.90 7.35
C SER A 164 14.48 4.81 6.27
N ARG A 165 15.08 5.98 6.07
CA ARG A 165 14.65 6.96 5.06
C ARG A 165 14.74 6.38 3.65
N GLN A 166 15.84 5.70 3.33
CA GLN A 166 16.03 5.05 2.04
C GLN A 166 14.97 3.97 1.78
N MET A 167 14.75 3.06 2.74
CA MET A 167 13.74 2.00 2.64
C MET A 167 12.33 2.58 2.42
N GLN A 168 11.92 3.55 3.25
CA GLN A 168 10.62 4.19 3.11
C GLN A 168 10.48 4.91 1.77
N GLN A 169 11.47 5.73 1.39
CA GLN A 169 11.39 6.54 0.17
C GLN A 169 11.28 5.65 -1.07
N ARG A 170 12.07 4.58 -1.16
CA ARG A 170 12.06 3.71 -2.34
C ARG A 170 10.74 2.95 -2.48
N CYS A 171 10.17 2.42 -1.38
CA CYS A 171 8.85 1.79 -1.42
C CYS A 171 7.75 2.78 -1.81
N ARG A 172 7.77 3.99 -1.24
CA ARG A 172 6.77 5.03 -1.53
C ARG A 172 6.78 5.45 -2.98
N VAL A 173 7.95 5.66 -3.58
CA VAL A 173 8.07 6.04 -4.99
C VAL A 173 7.39 4.98 -5.88
N LEU A 174 7.70 3.69 -5.67
CA LEU A 174 7.04 2.61 -6.40
C LEU A 174 5.52 2.62 -6.20
N LEU A 175 5.06 2.69 -4.94
CA LEU A 175 3.64 2.67 -4.62
C LEU A 175 2.87 3.88 -5.17
N ASP A 176 3.47 5.07 -5.15
CA ASP A 176 2.88 6.30 -5.72
C ASP A 176 2.74 6.18 -7.24
N ASP A 177 3.74 5.66 -7.94
CA ASP A 177 3.65 5.45 -9.38
C ASP A 177 2.65 4.36 -9.76
N LEU A 178 2.60 3.25 -9.02
CA LEU A 178 1.56 2.22 -9.19
C LEU A 178 0.16 2.80 -8.95
N LEU A 179 -0.01 3.61 -7.90
CA LEU A 179 -1.28 4.25 -7.58
C LEU A 179 -1.70 5.23 -8.67
N ARG A 180 -0.76 6.01 -9.20
CA ARG A 180 -1.00 6.97 -10.29
C ARG A 180 -1.45 6.26 -11.56
N ILE A 181 -0.69 5.27 -12.03
CA ILE A 181 -1.05 4.49 -13.23
C ILE A 181 -2.41 3.81 -13.03
N GLY A 182 -2.69 3.29 -11.83
CA GLY A 182 -3.94 2.62 -11.52
C GLY A 182 -5.14 3.57 -11.53
N SER A 183 -4.95 4.77 -10.97
CA SER A 183 -5.97 5.82 -10.95
C SER A 183 -6.28 6.33 -12.35
N GLU A 184 -5.26 6.49 -13.20
CA GLU A 184 -5.42 6.82 -14.62
C GLU A 184 -6.28 5.76 -15.33
N ALA A 185 -5.95 4.47 -15.16
CA ALA A 185 -6.71 3.38 -15.73
C ALA A 185 -8.18 3.39 -15.29
N LEU A 186 -8.45 3.55 -13.99
CA LEU A 186 -9.82 3.65 -13.46
C LEU A 186 -10.59 4.86 -14.02
N GLY A 187 -9.91 5.96 -14.31
CA GLY A 187 -10.49 7.12 -14.98
C GLY A 187 -10.92 6.82 -16.43
N GLU A 188 -10.11 6.08 -17.18
CA GLU A 188 -10.37 5.69 -18.57
C GLU A 188 -11.50 4.65 -18.71
N LEU A 189 -11.73 3.85 -17.66
CA LEU A 189 -12.76 2.81 -17.65
C LEU A 189 -14.20 3.33 -17.71
N ARG A 190 -14.42 4.65 -17.67
CA ARG A 190 -15.74 5.28 -17.78
C ARG A 190 -16.37 5.25 -19.18
N GLY A 191 -15.73 4.66 -20.20
CA GLY A 191 -16.34 4.61 -21.55
C GLY A 191 -15.68 3.73 -22.63
N ALA A 192 -14.87 2.71 -22.29
CA ALA A 192 -14.04 2.02 -23.28
C ALA A 192 -13.83 0.50 -23.00
N ASN A 193 -13.05 -0.16 -23.86
CA ASN A 193 -12.71 -1.59 -23.77
C ASN A 193 -11.90 -1.88 -22.50
N VAL A 194 -12.61 -2.29 -21.44
CA VAL A 194 -12.08 -2.52 -20.09
C VAL A 194 -10.82 -3.37 -20.10
N HIS A 195 -10.86 -4.50 -20.80
CA HIS A 195 -9.77 -5.46 -20.83
C HIS A 195 -8.49 -4.87 -21.43
N GLN A 196 -8.63 -4.10 -22.52
CA GLN A 196 -7.48 -3.48 -23.17
C GLN A 196 -6.83 -2.42 -22.27
N ILE A 197 -7.65 -1.63 -21.59
CA ILE A 197 -7.18 -0.59 -20.65
C ILE A 197 -6.45 -1.24 -19.48
N THR A 198 -7.09 -2.19 -18.79
CA THR A 198 -6.49 -2.86 -17.63
C THR A 198 -5.21 -3.59 -18.00
N SER A 199 -5.19 -4.31 -19.13
CA SER A 199 -3.99 -5.02 -19.60
C SER A 199 -2.84 -4.06 -19.96
N CYS A 200 -3.13 -2.94 -20.63
CA CYS A 200 -2.11 -1.95 -20.97
C CYS A 200 -1.47 -1.31 -19.73
N HIS A 201 -2.30 -0.88 -18.77
CA HIS A 201 -1.80 -0.27 -17.53
C HIS A 201 -1.12 -1.29 -16.62
N ALA A 202 -1.65 -2.51 -16.51
CA ALA A 202 -0.99 -3.58 -15.77
C ALA A 202 0.39 -3.94 -16.34
N THR A 203 0.55 -3.91 -17.67
CA THR A 203 1.86 -4.09 -18.31
C THR A 203 2.84 -3.00 -17.90
N LYS A 204 2.41 -1.72 -17.88
CA LYS A 204 3.26 -0.61 -17.44
C LYS A 204 3.68 -0.76 -15.98
N MET A 205 2.75 -1.14 -15.11
CA MET A 205 3.01 -1.39 -13.69
C MET A 205 3.99 -2.55 -13.49
N MET A 206 3.85 -3.63 -14.26
CA MET A 206 4.76 -4.77 -14.23
C MET A 206 6.19 -4.36 -14.63
N CYS A 207 6.35 -3.57 -15.69
CA CYS A 207 7.65 -3.04 -16.10
C CYS A 207 8.29 -2.19 -14.99
N LEU A 208 7.51 -1.28 -14.39
CA LEU A 208 7.97 -0.42 -13.29
C LEU A 208 8.42 -1.24 -12.08
N ALA A 209 7.62 -2.24 -11.67
CA ALA A 209 7.97 -3.10 -10.55
C ALA A 209 9.25 -3.91 -10.83
N ASN A 210 9.42 -4.43 -12.05
CA ASN A 210 10.63 -5.17 -12.44
C ASN A 210 11.89 -4.29 -12.46
N GLU A 211 11.77 -3.04 -12.91
CA GLU A 211 12.85 -2.06 -12.85
C GLU A 211 13.23 -1.77 -11.40
N TRP A 212 12.25 -1.47 -10.55
CA TRP A 212 12.46 -1.24 -9.11
C TRP A 212 13.13 -2.42 -8.42
N ILE A 213 12.67 -3.66 -8.68
CA ILE A 213 13.27 -4.88 -8.12
C ILE A 213 14.74 -5.03 -8.53
N SER A 214 15.07 -4.68 -9.77
CA SER A 214 16.44 -4.76 -10.28
C SER A 214 17.34 -3.74 -9.59
N GLU A 215 16.88 -2.50 -9.44
CA GLU A 215 17.61 -1.47 -8.71
C GLU A 215 17.79 -1.80 -7.22
N GLU A 216 16.76 -2.31 -6.56
CA GLU A 216 16.83 -2.72 -5.15
C GLU A 216 17.81 -3.88 -4.96
N TYR A 217 17.79 -4.83 -5.87
CA TYR A 217 18.74 -5.94 -5.85
C TYR A 217 20.17 -5.42 -5.96
N ASP A 218 20.45 -4.53 -6.91
CA ASP A 218 21.80 -3.98 -7.06
C ASP A 218 22.21 -3.16 -5.83
N LEU A 219 21.29 -2.37 -5.27
CA LEU A 219 21.52 -1.55 -4.07
C LEU A 219 21.84 -2.39 -2.83
N VAL A 220 21.11 -3.48 -2.62
CA VAL A 220 21.26 -4.35 -1.46
C VAL A 220 22.51 -5.24 -1.58
N ASN A 221 23.00 -5.50 -2.79
CA ASN A 221 24.18 -6.33 -3.05
C ASN A 221 25.45 -5.53 -3.42
N ALA A 222 25.43 -4.21 -3.33
CA ALA A 222 26.57 -3.34 -3.62
C ALA A 222 27.61 -3.25 -2.48
N GLU A 223 27.40 -3.95 -1.37
CA GLU A 223 28.25 -3.97 -0.17
C GLU A 223 29.25 -5.15 -0.14
#